data_AF-A0A6N8V8T5-F1
#
_entry.id   AF-A0A6N8V8T5-F1
#
_cell.length_a   1.000
_cell.length_b   1.000
_cell.length_c   1.000
_cell.angle_alpha   90.00
_cell.angle_beta   90.00
_cell.angle_gamma   90.00
#
_symmetry.space_group_name_H-M   'P 1'
#
loop_
_entity.id
_entity.type
_entity.pdbx_description
1 polymer ?
#
loop_
_entity_poly.entity_id
_entity_poly.type
_entity_poly.pdbx_seq_one_letter_code
_entity_poly.pdbx_strand_id
1 'polypeptide(L)'
;MKKRNRAPSPFGIAALDLFASALGAFILIAVVIFPMIGEAVPDNPPAPAPIIMEAPPPDSVACPVCPTCPVVAAVVEPIACPVCPTCPVPEPVPETICPAIPDPVACPVCPTVPAPVICPEPTPAPIQVDAPRFRFPHLDLIVALDVTNSMRGQVASLKAEVEQLAVLMNRISPSFGIGMVAFGDRRWESPLFLFPLREISGPTANRDAFRTFVNGLSVGMGTGSGNNPDSPEAFYDALSAASRMTWRPRSERRVVVLVTDNPAYSDEIDPSIQVATGIGRPEGHRVSTVYVRTGNAANSATEEFLRSVAEAGGGQYVRDVGGSLTVNLLLSLF
;
A
#
# COMPACT_ATOMS: atom_id res chain seq x y z
N MET A 1 -12.35 5.11 -58.43
CA MET A 1 -12.10 5.39 -57.00
C MET A 1 -11.71 4.10 -56.29
N LYS A 2 -10.44 3.96 -55.86
CA LYS A 2 -9.89 2.73 -55.28
C LYS A 2 -10.08 2.79 -53.76
N LYS A 3 -11.09 2.10 -53.21
CA LYS A 3 -11.33 2.02 -51.76
C LYS A 3 -10.17 1.24 -51.11
N ARG A 4 -9.43 1.93 -50.24
CA ARG A 4 -8.28 1.40 -49.51
C ARG A 4 -8.81 0.79 -48.21
N ASN A 5 -8.94 -0.54 -48.16
CA ASN A 5 -9.28 -1.26 -46.94
C ASN A 5 -8.13 -1.10 -45.92
N ARG A 6 -8.35 -0.30 -44.87
CA ARG A 6 -7.48 -0.27 -43.68
C ARG A 6 -8.02 -1.32 -42.72
N ALA A 7 -7.34 -2.45 -42.61
CA ALA A 7 -7.57 -3.39 -41.52
C ALA A 7 -7.10 -2.75 -40.21
N PRO A 8 -7.92 -2.71 -39.15
CA PRO A 8 -7.48 -2.23 -37.84
C PRO A 8 -6.42 -3.17 -37.28
N SER A 9 -5.29 -2.59 -36.86
CA SER A 9 -4.22 -3.29 -36.15
C SER A 9 -4.76 -3.87 -34.84
N PRO A 10 -4.64 -5.20 -34.60
CA PRO A 10 -5.09 -5.82 -33.35
C PRO A 10 -4.29 -5.38 -32.11
N PHE A 11 -3.18 -4.67 -32.29
CA PHE A 11 -2.31 -4.21 -31.19
C PHE A 11 -2.75 -2.88 -30.55
N GLY A 12 -3.66 -2.12 -31.17
CA GLY A 12 -4.04 -0.79 -30.66
C GLY A 12 -5.10 -0.82 -29.55
N ILE A 13 -6.03 -1.78 -29.59
CA ILE A 13 -7.20 -1.78 -28.69
C ILE A 13 -6.88 -2.52 -27.38
N ALA A 14 -6.13 -3.63 -27.43
CA ALA A 14 -5.77 -4.41 -26.25
C ALA A 14 -4.75 -3.70 -25.33
N ALA A 15 -3.83 -2.92 -25.90
CA ALA A 15 -2.84 -2.18 -25.13
C ALA A 15 -3.46 -1.00 -24.36
N LEU A 16 -4.48 -0.36 -24.94
CA LEU A 16 -5.19 0.75 -24.29
C LEU A 16 -5.99 0.26 -23.07
N ASP A 17 -6.62 -0.92 -23.18
CA ASP A 17 -7.43 -1.52 -22.12
C ASP A 17 -6.55 -2.02 -20.95
N LEU A 18 -5.38 -2.57 -21.25
CA LEU A 18 -4.38 -2.93 -20.25
C LEU A 18 -3.84 -1.70 -19.51
N PHE A 19 -3.63 -0.59 -20.23
CA PHE A 19 -3.16 0.65 -19.61
C PHE A 19 -4.23 1.30 -18.75
N ALA A 20 -5.50 1.29 -19.20
CA ALA A 20 -6.63 1.81 -18.43
C ALA A 20 -6.88 1.00 -17.15
N SER A 21 -6.81 -0.33 -17.23
CA SER A 21 -6.94 -1.19 -16.04
C SER A 21 -5.79 -1.03 -15.05
N ALA A 22 -4.54 -0.90 -15.53
CA ALA A 22 -3.39 -0.66 -14.68
C ALA A 22 -3.44 0.72 -13.99
N LEU A 23 -3.85 1.76 -14.71
CA LEU A 23 -4.04 3.11 -14.14
C LEU A 23 -5.18 3.13 -13.11
N GLY A 24 -6.28 2.43 -13.40
CA GLY A 24 -7.41 2.29 -12.47
C GLY A 24 -7.01 1.60 -11.16
N ALA A 25 -6.26 0.50 -11.25
CA ALA A 25 -5.70 -0.17 -10.08
C ALA A 25 -4.75 0.74 -9.29
N PHE A 26 -3.89 1.51 -9.98
CA PHE A 26 -2.98 2.46 -9.33
C PHE A 26 -3.72 3.58 -8.59
N ILE A 27 -4.77 4.15 -9.19
CA ILE A 27 -5.58 5.19 -8.55
C ILE A 27 -6.30 4.62 -7.32
N LEU A 28 -6.84 3.40 -7.41
CA LEU A 28 -7.53 2.76 -6.29
C LEU A 28 -6.56 2.47 -5.13
N ILE A 29 -5.35 1.98 -5.44
CA ILE A 29 -4.27 1.82 -4.47
C ILE A 29 -3.87 3.18 -3.86
N ALA A 30 -3.70 4.22 -4.67
CA ALA A 30 -3.28 5.53 -4.18
C ALA A 30 -4.33 6.17 -3.27
N VAL A 31 -5.60 6.16 -3.65
CA VAL A 31 -6.69 6.77 -2.85
C VAL A 31 -6.92 6.02 -1.54
N VAL A 32 -6.70 4.71 -1.50
CA VAL A 32 -6.91 3.89 -0.29
C VAL A 32 -5.67 3.92 0.62
N ILE A 33 -4.46 3.85 0.06
CA ILE A 33 -3.23 3.72 0.86
C ILE A 33 -2.66 5.08 1.29
N PHE A 34 -2.71 6.13 0.47
CA PHE A 34 -2.10 7.43 0.84
C PHE A 34 -2.70 8.10 2.09
N PRO A 35 -4.03 8.07 2.34
CA PRO A 35 -4.59 8.66 3.55
C PRO A 35 -4.07 7.99 4.82
N MET A 36 -3.74 6.70 4.76
CA MET A 36 -3.24 5.94 5.92
C MET A 36 -1.78 6.23 6.27
N ILE A 37 -1.02 6.87 5.38
CA ILE A 37 0.37 7.29 5.65
C ILE A 37 0.39 8.65 6.37
N GLY A 38 -0.71 9.41 6.32
CA GLY A 38 -0.80 10.78 6.84
C GLY A 38 -0.98 10.93 8.36
N GLU A 39 -1.33 9.87 9.10
CA GLU A 39 -1.63 10.00 10.54
C GLU A 39 -0.42 9.86 11.48
N ALA A 40 0.81 9.78 10.95
CA ALA A 40 2.02 9.65 11.76
C ALA A 40 2.71 10.99 12.08
N VAL A 41 1.96 12.09 12.21
CA VAL A 41 2.48 13.36 12.75
C VAL A 41 1.73 13.67 14.05
N PRO A 42 2.32 13.46 15.24
CA PRO A 42 1.71 13.91 16.48
C PRO A 42 1.64 15.44 16.50
N ASP A 43 0.46 15.99 16.77
CA ASP A 43 0.16 17.44 16.89
C ASP A 43 0.88 18.16 18.06
N ASN A 44 1.89 17.55 18.66
CA ASN A 44 2.64 18.14 19.76
C ASN A 44 4.06 18.50 19.30
N PRO A 45 4.44 19.79 19.29
CA PRO A 45 5.83 20.15 19.03
C PRO A 45 6.72 19.54 20.12
N PRO A 46 7.86 18.93 19.76
CA PRO A 46 8.79 18.38 20.74
C PRO A 46 9.27 19.50 21.67
N ALA A 47 9.32 19.20 22.97
CA ALA A 47 9.87 20.11 23.98
C ALA A 47 11.29 20.57 23.58
N PRO A 48 11.65 21.84 23.79
CA PRO A 48 12.96 22.35 23.42
C PRO A 48 14.06 21.57 24.15
N ALA A 49 15.00 21.03 23.38
CA ALA A 49 16.17 20.32 23.91
C ALA A 49 17.02 21.27 24.79
N PRO A 50 17.68 20.75 25.83
CA PRO A 50 18.59 21.55 26.64
C PRO A 50 19.80 22.00 25.80
N ILE A 51 20.06 23.30 25.84
CA ILE A 51 21.18 23.96 25.15
C ILE A 51 22.49 23.42 25.72
N ILE A 52 23.25 22.70 24.92
CA ILE A 52 24.64 22.35 25.21
C ILE A 52 25.49 23.58 24.89
N MET A 53 26.22 24.09 25.89
CA MET A 53 27.19 25.17 25.72
C MET A 53 28.25 24.76 24.69
N GLU A 54 28.30 25.51 23.59
CA GLU A 54 29.24 25.37 22.49
C GLU A 54 30.64 25.83 22.92
N ALA A 55 31.65 25.02 22.59
CA ALA A 55 33.05 25.32 22.85
C ALA A 55 33.56 26.47 21.95
N PRO A 56 34.52 27.29 22.40
CA PRO A 56 34.98 28.44 21.63
C PRO A 56 35.76 28.02 20.37
N PRO A 57 35.61 28.76 19.25
CA PRO A 57 36.28 28.46 17.98
C PRO A 57 37.79 28.77 18.04
N PRO A 58 38.63 28.05 17.25
CA PRO A 58 40.05 28.35 17.12
C PRO A 58 40.30 29.64 16.31
N ASP A 59 41.38 30.32 16.69
CA ASP A 59 41.79 31.63 16.21
C ASP A 59 41.83 31.77 14.68
N SER A 60 41.16 32.80 14.18
CA SER A 60 41.15 33.22 12.78
C SER A 60 42.52 33.74 12.33
N VAL A 61 43.12 33.09 11.35
CA VAL A 61 44.27 33.60 10.60
C VAL A 61 43.83 34.79 9.74
N ALA A 62 44.40 35.96 10.00
CA ALA A 62 44.13 37.19 9.27
C ALA A 62 44.78 37.18 7.87
N CYS A 63 43.98 37.33 6.83
CA CYS A 63 44.46 37.65 5.48
C CYS A 63 44.75 39.17 5.38
N PRO A 64 45.85 39.60 4.72
CA PRO A 64 46.17 41.01 4.55
C PRO A 64 45.19 41.70 3.58
N VAL A 65 44.68 42.85 4.02
CA VAL A 65 43.73 43.72 3.31
C VAL A 65 44.42 44.46 2.17
N CYS A 66 43.89 44.34 0.95
CA CYS A 66 44.20 45.23 -0.17
C CYS A 66 43.32 46.49 -0.10
N PRO A 67 43.88 47.71 -0.04
CA PRO A 67 43.11 48.93 0.03
C PRO A 67 42.93 49.53 -1.37
N THR A 68 41.73 49.45 -1.95
CA THR A 68 41.09 50.49 -2.80
C THR A 68 39.84 49.96 -3.50
N CYS A 69 38.68 50.01 -2.84
CA CYS A 69 37.39 50.22 -3.50
C CYS A 69 36.43 50.93 -2.52
N PRO A 70 35.84 52.07 -2.90
CA PRO A 70 34.93 52.82 -2.04
C PRO A 70 33.59 52.10 -1.85
N VAL A 71 33.14 52.13 -0.60
CA VAL A 71 31.88 51.60 -0.08
C VAL A 71 30.69 52.30 -0.73
N VAL A 72 29.73 51.53 -1.26
CA VAL A 72 28.35 51.98 -1.38
C VAL A 72 27.47 50.98 -0.64
N ALA A 73 26.86 51.46 0.43
CA ALA A 73 25.86 50.77 1.22
C ALA A 73 24.52 50.73 0.48
N ALA A 74 23.79 49.61 0.53
CA ALA A 74 22.35 49.59 0.79
C ALA A 74 21.75 48.17 0.65
N VAL A 75 21.11 47.74 1.73
CA VAL A 75 19.80 47.06 1.83
C VAL A 75 19.60 45.77 1.03
N VAL A 76 19.54 44.68 1.79
CA VAL A 76 19.10 43.34 1.40
C VAL A 76 17.58 43.26 1.60
N GLU A 77 16.82 43.13 0.51
CA GLU A 77 15.52 42.45 0.49
C GLU A 77 15.47 41.50 -0.72
N PRO A 78 14.98 40.26 -0.57
CA PRO A 78 15.01 39.27 -1.63
C PRO A 78 13.86 39.46 -2.63
N ILE A 79 14.19 39.86 -3.87
CA ILE A 79 13.25 39.92 -4.99
C ILE A 79 13.23 38.57 -5.72
N ALA A 80 12.03 38.00 -5.84
CA ALA A 80 11.72 36.80 -6.60
C ALA A 80 12.00 36.98 -8.10
N CYS A 81 12.60 35.97 -8.74
CA CYS A 81 12.87 35.94 -10.18
C CYS A 81 11.58 35.71 -10.99
N PRO A 82 11.24 36.56 -11.98
CA PRO A 82 10.19 36.26 -12.95
C PRO A 82 10.70 35.39 -14.12
N VAL A 83 9.78 34.55 -14.60
CA VAL A 83 9.89 33.56 -15.67
C VAL A 83 10.22 34.19 -17.03
N CYS A 84 11.15 33.60 -17.78
CA CYS A 84 11.53 34.00 -19.14
C CYS A 84 10.50 33.54 -20.19
N PRO A 85 9.96 34.43 -21.05
CA PRO A 85 9.22 34.04 -22.24
C PRO A 85 10.14 33.74 -23.44
N THR A 86 9.73 32.76 -24.24
CA THR A 86 10.38 32.17 -25.40
C THR A 86 10.60 33.14 -26.57
N CYS A 87 11.78 33.08 -27.21
CA CYS A 87 12.12 33.83 -28.42
C CYS A 87 11.46 33.25 -29.69
N PRO A 88 10.87 34.08 -30.57
CA PRO A 88 10.39 33.65 -31.89
C PRO A 88 11.51 33.66 -32.94
N VAL A 89 11.45 32.70 -33.86
CA VAL A 89 12.35 32.51 -35.01
C VAL A 89 11.96 33.45 -36.16
N PRO A 90 12.88 34.21 -36.79
CA PRO A 90 12.59 34.97 -38.00
C PRO A 90 13.02 34.26 -39.29
N GLU A 91 12.17 34.37 -40.31
CA GLU A 91 12.34 33.90 -41.70
C GLU A 91 13.36 34.75 -42.50
N PRO A 92 13.94 34.19 -43.59
CA PRO A 92 15.01 34.85 -44.34
C PRO A 92 14.49 35.80 -45.43
N VAL A 93 15.11 36.98 -45.54
CA VAL A 93 14.95 37.95 -46.65
C VAL A 93 16.24 37.97 -47.48
N PRO A 94 16.19 37.97 -48.82
CA PRO A 94 17.37 37.94 -49.67
C PRO A 94 17.94 39.32 -50.02
N GLU A 95 19.20 39.27 -50.41
CA GLU A 95 20.21 40.30 -50.62
C GLU A 95 19.83 41.44 -51.59
N THR A 96 20.25 42.67 -51.28
CA THR A 96 20.61 43.69 -52.29
C THR A 96 21.66 44.66 -51.74
N ILE A 97 22.90 44.47 -52.24
CA ILE A 97 23.90 45.43 -52.74
C ILE A 97 23.86 46.88 -52.20
N CYS A 98 24.98 47.36 -51.64
CA CYS A 98 25.62 48.67 -51.91
C CYS A 98 26.89 48.88 -51.04
N PRO A 99 27.81 49.81 -51.38
CA PRO A 99 29.19 49.47 -51.76
C PRO A 99 30.29 49.97 -50.81
N ALA A 100 31.52 49.58 -51.16
CA ALA A 100 32.85 49.95 -50.66
C ALA A 100 32.98 51.07 -49.62
N ILE A 101 33.62 50.72 -48.49
CA ILE A 101 34.17 51.64 -47.49
C ILE A 101 35.68 51.28 -47.31
N PRO A 102 36.56 52.28 -47.19
CA PRO A 102 37.99 52.22 -47.53
C PRO A 102 38.90 51.55 -46.48
N ASP A 103 40.18 51.43 -46.85
CA ASP A 103 41.27 50.64 -46.27
C ASP A 103 41.31 50.56 -44.72
N PRO A 104 41.62 49.36 -44.17
CA PRO A 104 41.53 49.09 -42.75
C PRO A 104 42.65 49.80 -41.96
N VAL A 105 42.25 50.64 -41.00
CA VAL A 105 43.13 51.15 -39.95
C VAL A 105 43.54 49.97 -39.05
N ALA A 106 44.83 49.65 -39.02
CA ALA A 106 45.37 48.58 -38.19
C ALA A 106 45.18 48.90 -36.71
N CYS A 107 44.36 48.11 -36.02
CA CYS A 107 44.19 48.19 -34.58
C CYS A 107 45.43 47.60 -33.87
N PRO A 108 45.95 48.21 -32.80
CA PRO A 108 47.05 47.65 -32.02
C PRO A 108 46.63 46.32 -31.37
N VAL A 109 47.54 45.34 -31.43
CA VAL A 109 47.34 43.97 -30.94
C VAL A 109 47.00 44.00 -29.45
N CYS A 110 45.83 43.47 -29.09
CA CYS A 110 45.44 43.30 -27.68
C CYS A 110 46.29 42.18 -27.04
N PRO A 111 46.79 42.35 -25.80
CA PRO A 111 47.47 41.29 -25.08
C PRO A 111 46.54 40.11 -24.83
N THR A 112 47.04 38.88 -24.98
CA THR A 112 46.26 37.65 -24.87
C THR A 112 45.71 37.46 -23.46
N VAL A 113 44.40 37.35 -23.34
CA VAL A 113 43.70 37.03 -22.09
C VAL A 113 44.14 35.64 -21.62
N PRO A 114 44.62 35.47 -20.37
CA PRO A 114 44.94 34.15 -19.82
C PRO A 114 43.70 33.26 -19.82
N ALA A 115 43.88 31.98 -20.14
CA ALA A 115 42.80 31.01 -20.17
C ALA A 115 42.10 30.90 -18.79
N PRO A 116 40.76 30.76 -18.76
CA PRO A 116 40.02 30.64 -17.51
C PRO A 116 40.44 29.39 -16.74
N VAL A 117 40.70 29.55 -15.44
CA VAL A 117 41.03 28.44 -14.53
C VAL A 117 39.76 27.61 -14.33
N ILE A 118 39.80 26.36 -14.82
CA ILE A 118 38.70 25.40 -14.64
C ILE A 118 38.71 24.95 -13.18
N CYS A 119 37.65 25.28 -12.44
CA CYS A 119 37.46 24.76 -11.08
C CYS A 119 37.08 23.27 -11.16
N PRO A 120 37.66 22.38 -10.33
CA PRO A 120 37.24 20.99 -10.28
C PRO A 120 35.79 20.91 -9.80
N GLU A 121 34.95 20.20 -10.54
CA GLU A 121 33.54 19.99 -10.19
C GLU A 121 33.45 19.19 -8.88
N PRO A 122 32.68 19.66 -7.87
CA PRO A 122 32.56 18.94 -6.62
C PRO A 122 31.92 17.58 -6.88
N THR A 123 32.62 16.51 -6.54
CA THR A 123 32.11 15.14 -6.66
C THR A 123 30.83 15.02 -5.83
N PRO A 124 29.67 14.71 -6.43
CA PRO A 124 28.43 14.58 -5.67
C PRO A 124 28.59 13.43 -4.67
N ALA A 125 28.46 13.74 -3.39
CA ALA A 125 28.42 12.73 -2.34
C ALA A 125 27.23 11.78 -2.62
N PRO A 126 27.39 10.46 -2.40
CA PRO A 126 26.28 9.52 -2.58
C PRO A 126 25.14 9.90 -1.63
N ILE A 127 24.00 10.26 -2.20
CA ILE A 127 22.76 10.47 -1.46
C ILE A 127 22.35 9.11 -0.89
N GLN A 128 22.57 8.89 0.41
CA GLN A 128 21.99 7.74 1.11
C GLN A 128 20.50 8.02 1.30
N VAL A 129 19.68 7.44 0.43
CA VAL A 129 18.23 7.43 0.61
C VAL A 129 17.90 6.37 1.66
N ASP A 130 17.96 6.74 2.94
CA ASP A 130 17.31 5.97 4.01
C ASP A 130 15.79 6.18 3.89
N ALA A 131 15.19 5.59 2.87
CA ALA A 131 13.75 5.45 2.82
C ALA A 131 13.34 4.57 4.01
N PRO A 132 12.37 4.98 4.85
CA PRO A 132 11.83 4.10 5.88
C PRO A 132 11.28 2.86 5.18
N ARG A 133 12.00 1.75 5.30
CA ARG A 133 11.51 0.45 4.86
C ARG A 133 10.46 0.04 5.87
N PHE A 134 9.21 0.39 5.61
CA PHE A 134 8.08 -0.21 6.30
C PHE A 134 8.12 -1.72 6.03
N ARG A 135 8.80 -2.47 6.90
CA ARG A 135 8.80 -3.92 6.88
C ARG A 135 7.72 -4.33 7.86
N PHE A 136 6.70 -5.00 7.36
CA PHE A 136 5.71 -5.58 8.25
C PHE A 136 6.42 -6.55 9.20
N PRO A 137 6.06 -6.54 10.48
CA PRO A 137 6.61 -7.48 11.44
C PRO A 137 6.29 -8.92 11.02
N HIS A 138 6.89 -9.88 11.71
CA HIS A 138 6.53 -11.29 11.55
C HIS A 138 5.04 -11.47 11.86
N LEU A 139 4.26 -11.85 10.84
CA LEU A 139 2.81 -11.78 10.86
C LEU A 139 2.20 -13.16 10.71
N ASP A 140 1.29 -13.50 11.61
CA ASP A 140 0.36 -14.61 11.43
C ASP A 140 -1.04 -14.09 11.10
N LEU A 141 -1.60 -14.60 10.01
CA LEU A 141 -2.97 -14.35 9.59
C LEU A 141 -3.78 -15.64 9.69
N ILE A 142 -4.92 -15.60 10.38
CA ILE A 142 -5.94 -16.63 10.26
C ILE A 142 -7.13 -16.04 9.53
N VAL A 143 -7.55 -16.68 8.45
CA VAL A 143 -8.78 -16.32 7.74
C VAL A 143 -9.87 -17.30 8.14
N ALA A 144 -10.92 -16.82 8.80
CA ALA A 144 -12.15 -17.59 8.97
C ALA A 144 -13.11 -17.19 7.84
N LEU A 145 -13.47 -18.13 6.97
CA LEU A 145 -14.31 -17.89 5.81
C LEU A 145 -15.58 -18.71 5.91
N ASP A 146 -16.71 -18.03 5.83
CA ASP A 146 -18.02 -18.62 5.66
C ASP A 146 -18.11 -19.31 4.27
N VAL A 147 -18.50 -20.59 4.27
CA VAL A 147 -18.64 -21.43 3.07
C VAL A 147 -20.09 -21.84 2.81
N THR A 148 -21.07 -21.08 3.29
CA THR A 148 -22.49 -21.27 3.00
C THR A 148 -22.85 -20.92 1.55
N ASN A 149 -24.04 -21.36 1.12
CA ASN A 149 -24.50 -21.24 -0.28
C ASN A 149 -24.45 -19.83 -0.85
N SER A 150 -24.69 -18.82 -0.03
CA SER A 150 -24.63 -17.40 -0.38
C SER A 150 -23.20 -16.91 -0.64
N MET A 151 -22.21 -17.50 0.03
CA MET A 151 -20.79 -17.15 -0.06
C MET A 151 -20.07 -17.74 -1.29
N ARG A 152 -20.81 -18.33 -2.24
CA ARG A 152 -20.27 -18.95 -3.46
C ARG A 152 -19.32 -18.02 -4.23
N GLY A 153 -19.67 -16.73 -4.33
CA GLY A 153 -18.85 -15.74 -5.01
C GLY A 153 -17.48 -15.60 -4.35
N GLN A 154 -17.45 -15.46 -3.03
CA GLN A 154 -16.24 -15.25 -2.24
C GLN A 154 -15.34 -16.49 -2.20
N VAL A 155 -15.93 -17.69 -2.12
CA VAL A 155 -15.16 -18.94 -2.26
C VAL A 155 -14.53 -19.04 -3.64
N ALA A 156 -15.26 -18.69 -4.70
CA ALA A 156 -14.72 -18.67 -6.06
C ALA A 156 -13.61 -17.63 -6.25
N SER A 157 -13.81 -16.40 -5.73
CA SER A 157 -12.79 -15.34 -5.74
C SER A 157 -11.53 -15.77 -5.01
N LEU A 158 -11.64 -16.36 -3.81
CA LEU A 158 -10.49 -16.86 -3.07
C LEU A 158 -9.70 -17.89 -3.89
N LYS A 159 -10.38 -18.85 -4.52
CA LYS A 159 -9.73 -19.86 -5.36
C LYS A 159 -9.01 -19.23 -6.56
N ALA A 160 -9.59 -18.21 -7.18
CA ALA A 160 -8.99 -17.50 -8.29
C ALA A 160 -7.76 -16.66 -7.85
N GLU A 161 -7.77 -16.14 -6.63
CA GLU A 161 -6.76 -15.21 -6.13
C GLU A 161 -5.68 -15.87 -5.26
N VAL A 162 -5.83 -17.12 -4.83
CA VAL A 162 -4.95 -17.78 -3.84
C VAL A 162 -3.47 -17.75 -4.23
N GLU A 163 -3.17 -17.85 -5.53
CA GLU A 163 -1.80 -17.75 -6.05
C GLU A 163 -1.23 -16.34 -5.88
N GLN A 164 -2.03 -15.31 -6.18
CA GLN A 164 -1.64 -13.91 -6.05
C GLN A 164 -1.49 -13.51 -4.59
N LEU A 165 -2.40 -13.99 -3.72
CA LEU A 165 -2.32 -13.81 -2.29
C LEU A 165 -1.00 -14.34 -1.74
N ALA A 166 -0.61 -15.57 -2.09
CA ALA A 166 0.64 -16.16 -1.62
C ALA A 166 1.87 -15.33 -2.05
N VAL A 167 1.87 -14.82 -3.29
CA VAL A 167 2.95 -13.96 -3.81
C VAL A 167 2.99 -12.60 -3.11
N LEU A 168 1.84 -11.95 -2.93
CA LEU A 168 1.73 -10.65 -2.25
C LEU A 168 2.18 -10.75 -0.79
N MET A 169 1.73 -11.77 -0.08
CA MET A 169 2.09 -11.98 1.32
C MET A 169 3.60 -12.17 1.52
N ASN A 170 4.26 -12.86 0.58
CA ASN A 170 5.72 -13.03 0.61
C ASN A 170 6.51 -11.72 0.39
N ARG A 171 5.87 -10.69 -0.19
CA ARG A 171 6.48 -9.37 -0.35
C ARG A 171 6.25 -8.45 0.85
N ILE A 172 5.15 -8.66 1.57
CA ILE A 172 4.69 -7.78 2.64
C ILE A 172 5.46 -8.03 3.94
N SER A 173 5.62 -9.30 4.37
CA SER A 173 6.32 -9.65 5.61
C SER A 173 7.49 -10.62 5.37
N PRO A 174 8.65 -10.42 6.04
CA PRO A 174 9.78 -11.35 5.97
C PRO A 174 9.46 -12.77 6.47
N SER A 175 8.47 -12.92 7.37
CA SER A 175 7.96 -14.23 7.79
C SER A 175 6.45 -14.16 7.98
N PHE A 176 5.74 -14.68 6.98
CA PHE A 176 4.29 -14.75 6.95
C PHE A 176 3.79 -16.18 7.15
N GLY A 177 2.84 -16.34 8.06
CA GLY A 177 2.12 -17.57 8.34
C GLY A 177 0.64 -17.40 8.08
N ILE A 178 0.02 -18.41 7.49
CA ILE A 178 -1.41 -18.41 7.22
C ILE A 178 -2.06 -19.66 7.80
N GLY A 179 -3.17 -19.45 8.49
CA GLY A 179 -4.12 -20.47 8.90
C GLY A 179 -5.47 -20.16 8.26
N MET A 180 -6.32 -21.17 8.12
CA MET A 180 -7.66 -20.97 7.59
C MET A 180 -8.69 -21.81 8.34
N VAL A 181 -9.85 -21.23 8.57
CA VAL A 181 -11.04 -21.88 9.11
C VAL A 181 -12.16 -21.69 8.10
N ALA A 182 -12.49 -22.71 7.34
CA ALA A 182 -13.73 -22.69 6.57
C ALA A 182 -14.87 -23.14 7.49
N PHE A 183 -15.93 -22.35 7.59
CA PHE A 183 -17.05 -22.65 8.48
C PHE A 183 -18.39 -22.50 7.76
N GLY A 184 -19.37 -23.29 8.20
CA GLY A 184 -20.76 -23.17 7.76
C GLY A 184 -21.70 -22.96 8.93
N ASP A 185 -22.83 -23.65 8.91
CA ASP A 185 -23.78 -23.60 10.01
C ASP A 185 -23.43 -24.60 11.12
N ARG A 186 -23.72 -24.24 12.39
CA ARG A 186 -23.37 -25.06 13.55
C ARG A 186 -24.12 -26.40 13.62
N ARG A 187 -25.22 -26.54 12.88
CA ARG A 187 -26.03 -27.78 12.80
C ARG A 187 -25.56 -28.73 11.71
N TRP A 188 -24.56 -28.35 10.92
CA TRP A 188 -23.99 -29.23 9.91
C TRP A 188 -23.26 -30.42 10.55
N GLU A 189 -23.17 -31.54 9.83
CA GLU A 189 -22.45 -32.73 10.31
C GLU A 189 -20.97 -32.45 10.60
N SER A 190 -20.37 -31.52 9.86
CA SER A 190 -19.02 -31.02 10.10
C SER A 190 -18.98 -29.51 9.82
N PRO A 191 -19.19 -28.66 10.83
CA PRO A 191 -19.32 -27.22 10.63
C PRO A 191 -17.99 -26.53 10.33
N LEU A 192 -16.85 -27.14 10.65
CA LEU A 192 -15.51 -26.55 10.54
C LEU A 192 -14.55 -27.40 9.73
N PHE A 193 -13.79 -26.77 8.84
CA PHE A 193 -12.66 -27.35 8.13
C PHE A 193 -11.43 -26.48 8.34
N LEU A 194 -10.37 -27.08 8.89
CA LEU A 194 -9.22 -26.34 9.38
C LEU A 194 -7.99 -26.59 8.49
N PHE A 195 -7.37 -25.51 8.05
CA PHE A 195 -5.98 -25.51 7.64
C PHE A 195 -5.15 -24.98 8.81
N PRO A 196 -4.27 -25.81 9.40
CA PRO A 196 -3.46 -25.38 10.53
C PRO A 196 -2.52 -24.25 10.09
N LEU A 197 -2.25 -23.32 11.01
CA LEU A 197 -1.34 -22.21 10.79
C LEU A 197 0.05 -22.72 10.38
N ARG A 198 0.49 -22.34 9.18
CA ARG A 198 1.79 -22.73 8.62
C ARG A 198 2.48 -21.51 8.01
N GLU A 199 3.80 -21.48 8.12
CA GLU A 199 4.62 -20.48 7.44
C GLU A 199 4.65 -20.76 5.93
N ILE A 200 4.16 -19.81 5.14
CA ILE A 200 4.09 -19.93 3.67
C ILE A 200 5.12 -19.05 2.94
N SER A 201 5.73 -18.11 3.64
CA SER A 201 6.89 -17.33 3.14
C SER A 201 8.13 -18.20 2.94
N GLY A 202 8.26 -19.30 3.68
CA GLY A 202 9.38 -20.25 3.56
C GLY A 202 9.12 -21.39 2.56
N PRO A 203 8.88 -22.64 3.03
CA PRO A 203 8.85 -23.82 2.15
C PRO A 203 7.73 -23.81 1.11
N THR A 204 8.05 -24.20 -0.13
CA THR A 204 7.06 -24.35 -1.22
C THR A 204 5.96 -25.35 -0.86
N ALA A 205 6.28 -26.43 -0.14
CA ALA A 205 5.31 -27.43 0.29
C ALA A 205 4.17 -26.86 1.15
N ASN A 206 4.42 -25.83 1.97
CA ASN A 206 3.37 -25.20 2.77
C ASN A 206 2.43 -24.33 1.90
N ARG A 207 2.99 -23.63 0.91
CA ARG A 207 2.20 -22.91 -0.10
C ARG A 207 1.34 -23.85 -0.92
N ASP A 208 1.93 -24.96 -1.37
CA ASP A 208 1.20 -26.00 -2.11
C ASP A 208 0.08 -26.61 -1.27
N ALA A 209 0.35 -26.94 -0.01
CA ALA A 209 -0.66 -27.46 0.91
C ALA A 209 -1.81 -26.46 1.14
N PHE A 210 -1.49 -25.18 1.32
CA PHE A 210 -2.51 -24.13 1.46
C PHE A 210 -3.35 -24.00 0.20
N ARG A 211 -2.71 -23.98 -0.97
CA ARG A 211 -3.40 -23.97 -2.26
C ARG A 211 -4.30 -25.18 -2.44
N THR A 212 -3.82 -26.38 -2.13
CA THR A 212 -4.63 -27.61 -2.22
C THR A 212 -5.84 -27.54 -1.29
N PHE A 213 -5.66 -27.03 -0.07
CA PHE A 213 -6.76 -26.81 0.87
C PHE A 213 -7.81 -25.85 0.30
N VAL A 214 -7.39 -24.66 -0.14
CA VAL A 214 -8.28 -23.64 -0.73
C VAL A 214 -9.01 -24.18 -1.96
N ASN A 215 -8.31 -24.89 -2.85
CA ASN A 215 -8.92 -25.47 -4.04
C ASN A 215 -9.93 -26.58 -3.71
N GLY A 216 -9.72 -27.28 -2.58
CA GLY A 216 -10.64 -28.29 -2.06
C GLY A 216 -11.92 -27.71 -1.45
N LEU A 217 -11.90 -26.43 -1.01
CA LEU A 217 -13.08 -25.80 -0.40
C LEU A 217 -14.28 -25.87 -1.34
N SER A 218 -15.44 -26.15 -0.77
CA SER A 218 -16.68 -26.19 -1.53
C SER A 218 -17.77 -25.54 -0.71
N VAL A 219 -18.72 -24.96 -1.42
CA VAL A 219 -19.87 -24.32 -0.79
C VAL A 219 -20.80 -25.40 -0.24
N GLY A 220 -21.29 -25.23 0.99
CA GLY A 220 -22.04 -26.28 1.70
C GLY A 220 -21.17 -27.47 2.12
N MET A 221 -19.85 -27.29 2.18
CA MET A 221 -18.95 -28.33 2.66
C MET A 221 -19.26 -28.65 4.13
N GLY A 222 -19.48 -29.92 4.43
CA GLY A 222 -19.80 -30.39 5.78
C GLY A 222 -21.27 -30.36 6.17
N THR A 223 -22.16 -29.82 5.32
CA THR A 223 -23.62 -29.90 5.51
C THR A 223 -24.13 -31.34 5.63
N GLY A 224 -23.46 -32.28 4.96
CA GLY A 224 -23.85 -33.68 4.93
C GLY A 224 -25.20 -33.86 4.24
N SER A 225 -26.11 -34.58 4.88
CA SER A 225 -27.51 -34.75 4.40
C SER A 225 -28.46 -33.64 4.86
N GLY A 226 -27.98 -32.67 5.63
CA GLY A 226 -28.77 -31.61 6.25
C GLY A 226 -29.09 -30.41 5.35
N ASN A 227 -29.72 -29.42 5.97
CA ASN A 227 -30.16 -28.18 5.34
C ASN A 227 -29.65 -27.00 6.19
N ASN A 228 -29.56 -25.80 5.62
CA ASN A 228 -29.35 -24.56 6.38
C ASN A 228 -30.66 -23.73 6.37
N PRO A 229 -31.61 -23.97 7.29
CA PRO A 229 -32.91 -23.32 7.28
C PRO A 229 -32.91 -21.93 7.91
N ASP A 230 -31.90 -21.59 8.69
CA ASP A 230 -31.74 -20.33 9.38
C ASP A 230 -30.61 -19.47 8.81
N SER A 231 -30.57 -18.22 9.27
CA SER A 231 -29.63 -17.20 8.80
C SER A 231 -28.33 -17.14 9.62
N PRO A 232 -28.31 -17.35 10.96
CA PRO A 232 -27.06 -17.34 11.70
C PRO A 232 -26.16 -18.51 11.32
N GLU A 233 -24.84 -18.33 11.47
CA GLU A 233 -23.83 -19.33 11.09
C GLU A 233 -22.92 -19.68 12.28
N ALA A 234 -22.03 -20.67 12.12
CA ALA A 234 -21.08 -21.13 13.15
C ALA A 234 -19.91 -20.14 13.39
N PHE A 235 -20.21 -18.84 13.45
CA PHE A 235 -19.23 -17.76 13.61
C PHE A 235 -18.42 -17.91 14.89
N TYR A 236 -19.08 -18.19 16.02
CA TYR A 236 -18.40 -18.38 17.29
C TYR A 236 -17.45 -19.57 17.24
N ASP A 237 -17.88 -20.71 16.70
CA ASP A 237 -17.06 -21.90 16.57
C ASP A 237 -15.81 -21.63 15.71
N ALA A 238 -15.97 -20.87 14.62
CA ALA A 238 -14.87 -20.48 13.75
C ALA A 238 -13.85 -19.57 14.47
N LEU A 239 -14.33 -18.54 15.17
CA LEU A 239 -13.50 -17.63 15.95
C LEU A 239 -12.80 -18.35 17.11
N SER A 240 -13.53 -19.23 17.78
CA SER A 240 -13.04 -20.06 18.87
C SER A 240 -11.96 -21.03 18.38
N ALA A 241 -12.14 -21.65 17.21
CA ALA A 241 -11.13 -22.48 16.57
C ALA A 241 -9.87 -21.67 16.18
N ALA A 242 -10.04 -20.46 15.63
CA ALA A 242 -8.94 -19.57 15.31
C ALA A 242 -8.12 -19.21 16.57
N SER A 243 -8.79 -18.91 17.69
CA SER A 243 -8.12 -18.59 18.97
C SER A 243 -7.23 -19.73 19.49
N ARG A 244 -7.59 -20.98 19.18
CA ARG A 244 -6.90 -22.20 19.64
C ARG A 244 -5.79 -22.66 18.70
N MET A 245 -5.60 -22.03 17.54
CA MET A 245 -4.51 -22.41 16.64
C MET A 245 -3.15 -22.20 17.30
N THR A 246 -2.18 -23.03 16.94
CA THR A 246 -0.81 -22.91 17.44
C THR A 246 -0.09 -21.77 16.70
N TRP A 247 -0.18 -20.57 17.27
CA TRP A 247 0.53 -19.39 16.79
C TRP A 247 2.05 -19.56 16.81
N ARG A 248 2.75 -19.02 15.82
CA ARG A 248 4.20 -19.15 15.77
C ARG A 248 4.82 -18.26 16.87
N PRO A 249 5.80 -18.76 17.65
CA PRO A 249 6.41 -17.98 18.74
C PRO A 249 7.06 -16.66 18.30
N ARG A 250 7.52 -16.63 17.05
CA ARG A 250 8.20 -15.52 16.39
C ARG A 250 7.25 -14.51 15.74
N SER A 251 5.93 -14.73 15.81
CA SER A 251 4.95 -13.78 15.28
C SER A 251 4.71 -12.67 16.29
N GLU A 252 5.12 -11.47 15.91
CA GLU A 252 4.93 -10.24 16.69
C GLU A 252 3.51 -9.70 16.53
N ARG A 253 2.85 -10.02 15.40
CA ARG A 253 1.47 -9.61 15.13
C ARG A 253 0.63 -10.81 14.72
N ARG A 254 -0.54 -10.94 15.37
CA ARG A 254 -1.53 -11.98 15.11
C ARG A 254 -2.82 -11.31 14.67
N VAL A 255 -3.28 -11.66 13.49
CA VAL A 255 -4.50 -11.11 12.92
C VAL A 255 -5.45 -12.25 12.62
N VAL A 256 -6.68 -12.14 13.09
CA VAL A 256 -7.78 -13.00 12.67
C VAL A 256 -8.72 -12.15 11.81
N VAL A 257 -9.05 -12.61 10.62
CA VAL A 257 -10.04 -11.96 9.75
C VAL A 257 -11.20 -12.92 9.53
N LEU A 258 -12.40 -12.52 9.94
CA LEU A 258 -13.63 -13.29 9.73
C LEU A 258 -14.40 -12.71 8.55
N VAL A 259 -14.81 -13.56 7.62
CA VAL A 259 -15.46 -13.16 6.37
C VAL A 259 -16.80 -13.90 6.27
N THR A 260 -17.90 -13.16 6.33
CA THR A 260 -19.26 -13.74 6.34
C THR A 260 -20.29 -12.69 5.91
N ASP A 261 -21.46 -13.17 5.51
CA ASP A 261 -22.66 -12.39 5.22
C ASP A 261 -23.70 -12.44 6.36
N ASN A 262 -23.46 -13.25 7.39
CA ASN A 262 -24.41 -13.52 8.46
C ASN A 262 -23.77 -13.39 9.86
N PRO A 263 -24.58 -13.15 10.92
CA PRO A 263 -24.07 -13.04 12.28
C PRO A 263 -23.91 -14.40 12.94
N ALA A 264 -23.32 -14.42 14.14
CA ALA A 264 -23.40 -15.56 15.04
C ALA A 264 -24.83 -15.78 15.52
N TYR A 265 -25.10 -16.95 16.09
CA TYR A 265 -26.34 -17.18 16.81
C TYR A 265 -26.48 -16.26 18.02
N SER A 266 -27.72 -15.94 18.39
CA SER A 266 -28.00 -14.96 19.46
C SER A 266 -27.39 -15.34 20.81
N ASP A 267 -27.34 -16.64 21.12
CA ASP A 267 -26.68 -17.19 22.32
C ASP A 267 -25.15 -17.16 22.25
N GLU A 268 -24.59 -16.89 21.08
CA GLU A 268 -23.16 -16.92 20.77
C GLU A 268 -22.57 -15.52 20.49
N ILE A 269 -23.41 -14.46 20.49
CA ILE A 269 -22.96 -13.08 20.27
C ILE A 269 -21.96 -12.65 21.35
N ASP A 270 -22.35 -12.71 22.63
CA ASP A 270 -21.49 -12.30 23.74
C ASP A 270 -20.22 -13.18 23.84
N PRO A 271 -20.31 -14.52 23.74
CA PRO A 271 -19.12 -15.37 23.64
C PRO A 271 -18.18 -15.00 22.49
N SER A 272 -18.70 -14.65 21.31
CA SER A 272 -17.88 -14.24 20.15
C SER A 272 -17.09 -12.97 20.46
N ILE A 273 -17.75 -11.98 21.05
CA ILE A 273 -17.11 -10.72 21.46
C ILE A 273 -16.01 -11.00 22.50
N GLN A 274 -16.28 -11.86 23.49
CA GLN A 274 -15.28 -12.21 24.51
C GLN A 274 -14.04 -12.90 23.91
N VAL A 275 -14.22 -13.81 22.95
CA VAL A 275 -13.09 -14.45 22.26
C VAL A 275 -12.31 -13.42 21.45
N ALA A 276 -12.98 -12.51 20.75
CA ALA A 276 -12.32 -11.44 20.00
C ALA A 276 -11.49 -10.54 20.92
N THR A 277 -12.04 -10.10 22.06
CA THR A 277 -11.30 -9.35 23.08
C THR A 277 -10.09 -10.13 23.61
N GLY A 278 -10.23 -11.44 23.82
CA GLY A 278 -9.11 -12.28 24.25
C GLY A 278 -7.95 -12.31 23.24
N ILE A 279 -8.27 -12.39 21.94
CA ILE A 279 -7.27 -12.38 20.87
C ILE A 279 -6.60 -11.01 20.74
N GLY A 280 -7.39 -9.93 20.78
CA GLY A 280 -6.94 -8.55 20.58
C GLY A 280 -6.30 -7.89 21.80
N ARG A 281 -6.32 -8.53 22.98
CA ARG A 281 -5.76 -7.97 24.22
C ARG A 281 -4.26 -7.67 24.15
N PRO A 282 -3.39 -8.55 23.58
CA PRO A 282 -1.97 -8.24 23.44
C PRO A 282 -1.74 -7.16 22.39
N GLU A 283 -0.75 -6.29 22.63
CA GLU A 283 -0.43 -5.20 21.72
C GLU A 283 -0.13 -5.71 20.30
N GLY A 284 -0.70 -5.03 19.31
CA GLY A 284 -0.50 -5.35 17.90
C GLY A 284 -1.39 -6.48 17.37
N HIS A 285 -1.99 -7.32 18.23
CA HIS A 285 -2.93 -8.35 17.79
C HIS A 285 -4.30 -7.76 17.46
N ARG A 286 -4.99 -8.32 16.47
CA ARG A 286 -6.28 -7.80 16.00
C ARG A 286 -7.24 -8.90 15.58
N VAL A 287 -8.55 -8.65 15.76
CA VAL A 287 -9.62 -9.38 15.09
C VAL A 287 -10.40 -8.41 14.23
N SER A 288 -10.42 -8.65 12.92
CA SER A 288 -11.13 -7.84 11.93
C SER A 288 -12.26 -8.67 11.32
N THR A 289 -13.31 -8.01 10.87
CA THR A 289 -14.46 -8.67 10.22
C THR A 289 -14.72 -8.06 8.86
N VAL A 290 -15.00 -8.89 7.87
CA VAL A 290 -15.38 -8.51 6.53
C VAL A 290 -16.83 -8.93 6.30
N TYR A 291 -17.70 -7.94 6.17
CA TYR A 291 -19.09 -8.16 5.80
C TYR A 291 -19.23 -8.31 4.29
N VAL A 292 -19.76 -9.45 3.88
CA VAL A 292 -20.06 -9.78 2.49
C VAL A 292 -21.54 -9.57 2.25
N ARG A 293 -21.89 -8.73 1.29
CA ARG A 293 -23.30 -8.48 0.97
C ARG A 293 -23.81 -9.52 -0.04
N THR A 294 -24.59 -10.48 0.43
CA THR A 294 -25.22 -11.53 -0.39
C THR A 294 -26.71 -11.25 -0.56
N GLY A 295 -27.06 -10.15 -1.21
CA GLY A 295 -28.46 -9.82 -1.50
C GLY A 295 -28.76 -8.32 -1.61
N ASN A 296 -30.04 -8.02 -1.82
CA ASN A 296 -30.48 -6.67 -2.16
C ASN A 296 -30.62 -5.74 -0.95
N ALA A 297 -30.79 -6.26 0.27
CA ALA A 297 -30.90 -5.46 1.49
C ALA A 297 -29.64 -5.60 2.35
N ALA A 298 -29.15 -4.49 2.89
CA ALA A 298 -28.15 -4.53 3.94
C ALA A 298 -28.81 -4.98 5.25
N ASN A 299 -28.23 -5.95 5.94
CA ASN A 299 -28.72 -6.40 7.25
C ASN A 299 -27.98 -5.60 8.34
N SER A 300 -28.61 -4.52 8.81
CA SER A 300 -27.99 -3.63 9.82
C SER A 300 -27.59 -4.37 11.09
N ALA A 301 -28.37 -5.37 11.51
CA ALA A 301 -28.05 -6.18 12.69
C ALA A 301 -26.77 -6.99 12.50
N THR A 302 -26.57 -7.59 11.31
CA THR A 302 -25.30 -8.29 10.99
C THR A 302 -24.13 -7.31 11.00
N GLU A 303 -24.30 -6.15 10.38
CA GLU A 303 -23.23 -5.14 10.31
C GLU A 303 -22.84 -4.61 11.70
N GLU A 304 -23.83 -4.34 12.56
CA GLU A 304 -23.62 -3.91 13.94
C GLU A 304 -22.91 -4.99 14.76
N PHE A 305 -23.32 -6.24 14.61
CA PHE A 305 -22.66 -7.37 15.26
C PHE A 305 -21.19 -7.50 14.83
N LEU A 306 -20.93 -7.53 13.52
CA LEU A 306 -19.58 -7.67 12.98
C LEU A 306 -18.69 -6.50 13.41
N ARG A 307 -19.22 -5.29 13.39
CA ARG A 307 -18.51 -4.10 13.91
C ARG A 307 -18.16 -4.24 15.38
N SER A 308 -19.10 -4.70 16.20
CA SER A 308 -18.87 -4.91 17.64
C SER A 308 -17.76 -5.94 17.88
N VAL A 309 -17.71 -7.02 17.10
CA VAL A 309 -16.64 -8.03 17.18
C VAL A 309 -15.27 -7.44 16.78
N ALA A 310 -15.23 -6.68 15.68
CA ALA A 310 -13.98 -6.06 15.21
C ALA A 310 -13.45 -5.03 16.23
N GLU A 311 -14.32 -4.16 16.74
CA GLU A 311 -13.97 -3.18 17.78
C GLU A 311 -13.47 -3.87 19.06
N ALA A 312 -14.17 -4.92 19.52
CA ALA A 312 -13.79 -5.68 20.69
C ALA A 312 -12.43 -6.38 20.54
N GLY A 313 -12.08 -6.80 19.33
CA GLY A 313 -10.78 -7.37 19.00
C GLY A 313 -9.71 -6.36 18.56
N GLY A 314 -9.99 -5.05 18.65
CA GLY A 314 -9.05 -4.00 18.27
C GLY A 314 -8.67 -3.99 16.79
N GLY A 315 -9.52 -4.54 15.92
CA GLY A 315 -9.37 -4.59 14.47
C GLY A 315 -10.36 -3.71 13.72
N GLN A 316 -10.58 -4.04 12.44
CA GLN A 316 -11.39 -3.22 11.54
C GLN A 316 -12.62 -3.98 11.05
N TYR A 317 -13.72 -3.24 10.92
CA TYR A 317 -14.88 -3.67 10.17
C TYR A 317 -14.76 -3.20 8.72
N VAL A 318 -14.74 -4.14 7.78
CA VAL A 318 -14.66 -3.87 6.36
C VAL A 318 -15.93 -4.35 5.69
N ARG A 319 -16.55 -3.49 4.88
CA ARG A 319 -17.61 -3.92 3.97
C ARG A 319 -16.96 -4.30 2.64
N ASP A 320 -17.33 -5.45 2.08
CA ASP A 320 -16.75 -5.94 0.82
C ASP A 320 -16.83 -4.87 -0.29
N VAL A 321 -15.66 -4.41 -0.73
CA VAL A 321 -15.48 -3.40 -1.79
C VAL A 321 -15.14 -4.10 -3.11
N GLY A 322 -16.12 -4.80 -3.68
CA GLY A 322 -16.04 -5.25 -5.08
C GLY A 322 -15.52 -6.66 -5.31
N GLY A 323 -15.68 -7.57 -4.35
CA GLY A 323 -15.57 -9.02 -4.59
C GLY A 323 -14.16 -9.58 -4.65
N SER A 324 -13.13 -8.74 -4.46
CA SER A 324 -11.75 -9.21 -4.27
C SER A 324 -11.48 -9.46 -2.80
N LEU A 325 -11.37 -10.73 -2.44
CA LEU A 325 -11.07 -11.13 -1.06
C LEU A 325 -9.69 -10.62 -0.65
N THR A 326 -8.71 -10.65 -1.56
CA THR A 326 -7.35 -10.18 -1.28
C THR A 326 -7.34 -8.72 -0.85
N VAL A 327 -8.10 -7.84 -1.50
CA VAL A 327 -8.20 -6.43 -1.12
C VAL A 327 -8.81 -6.29 0.28
N ASN A 328 -9.91 -6.99 0.56
CA ASN A 328 -10.56 -6.93 1.87
C ASN A 328 -9.65 -7.47 2.99
N LEU A 329 -8.89 -8.54 2.71
CA LEU A 329 -7.89 -9.07 3.64
C LEU A 329 -6.81 -8.05 3.93
N LEU A 330 -6.24 -7.40 2.90
CA LEU A 330 -5.22 -6.37 3.06
C LEU A 330 -5.73 -5.18 3.90
N LEU A 331 -6.94 -4.71 3.65
CA LEU A 331 -7.57 -3.66 4.45
C LEU A 331 -7.75 -4.06 5.92
N SER A 332 -8.04 -5.34 6.16
CA SER A 332 -8.26 -5.88 7.51
C SER A 332 -6.96 -6.10 8.29
N LEU A 333 -5.79 -5.98 7.65
CA LEU A 333 -4.47 -6.16 8.25
C LEU A 333 -3.94 -4.93 8.98
N PHE A 334 -4.61 -3.78 8.95
CA PHE A 334 -4.16 -2.53 9.58
C PHE A 334 -4.98 -2.23 10.83
#